data_AF-A0A941A3L2-F1
#
_entry.id   AF-A0A941A3L2-F1
#
_cell.length_a   1.000
_cell.length_b   1.000
_cell.length_c   1.000
_cell.angle_alpha   90.00
_cell.angle_beta   90.00
_cell.angle_gamma   90.00
#
_symmetry.space_group_name_H-M   'P 1'
#
loop_
_entity.id
_entity.type
_entity.pdbx_description
1 polymer ?
#
loop_
_entity_poly.entity_id
_entity_poly.type
_entity_poly.pdbx_seq_one_letter_code
_entity_poly.pdbx_strand_id
1 'polypeptide(L)'
;MTAYRRETIFWAAFTLGAFVLLPWERVGKAFLAWSWSATGLALAPTAWPLVSAGLAAALAGVIGVCGRGARRAGGALLAVSLVGALAALYQLAVAGRAFGLGGLACLLGLLTLVGIGLAQTGFVRGGAFVAAAILWTAGLIVIFILFPLLSMLQASVIIQGHLTTTGLRRYLTSPIFLLLRHPELPTDPIRWGIGLGSAVGAAVLTAVRLARQR
;
A
#
# COMPACT_ATOMS: atom_id res chain seq x y z
N MET A 1 -0.93 34.92 14.67
CA MET A 1 -1.92 33.92 14.16
C MET A 1 -1.21 32.95 13.23
N THR A 2 -1.68 31.71 13.12
CA THR A 2 -1.18 30.74 12.13
C THR A 2 -1.75 31.11 10.75
N ALA A 3 -0.91 31.08 9.71
CA ALA A 3 -1.32 31.48 8.36
C ALA A 3 -2.39 30.56 7.74
N TYR A 4 -2.47 29.31 8.22
CA TYR A 4 -3.35 28.26 7.68
C TYR A 4 -4.37 27.77 8.72
N ARG A 5 -4.84 28.66 9.61
CA ARG A 5 -5.67 28.25 10.76
C ARG A 5 -6.95 27.52 10.32
N ARG A 6 -7.65 28.06 9.33
CA ARG A 6 -8.93 27.52 8.85
C ARG A 6 -8.72 26.16 8.19
N GLU A 7 -7.68 26.04 7.38
CA GLU A 7 -7.29 24.84 6.66
C GLU A 7 -6.90 23.75 7.65
N THR A 8 -6.10 24.07 8.68
CA THR A 8 -5.74 23.10 9.74
C THR A 8 -6.99 22.57 10.45
N ILE A 9 -7.92 23.45 10.85
CA ILE A 9 -9.15 23.03 11.54
C ILE A 9 -10.02 22.16 10.63
N PHE A 10 -10.22 22.58 9.38
CA PHE A 10 -11.00 21.83 8.40
C PHE A 10 -10.42 20.44 8.17
N TRP A 11 -9.12 20.34 7.89
CA TRP A 11 -8.47 19.06 7.63
C TRP A 11 -8.40 18.18 8.88
N ALA A 12 -8.20 18.74 10.07
CA ALA A 12 -8.26 17.97 11.31
C ALA A 12 -9.67 17.40 11.57
N ALA A 13 -10.71 18.21 11.39
CA ALA A 13 -12.10 17.78 11.53
C ALA A 13 -12.48 16.71 10.48
N PHE A 14 -12.08 16.90 9.22
CA PHE A 14 -12.27 15.92 8.15
C PHE A 14 -11.57 14.60 8.48
N THR A 15 -10.31 14.65 8.92
CA THR A 15 -9.51 13.47 9.27
C THR A 15 -10.14 12.72 10.44
N LEU A 16 -10.54 13.45 11.50
CA LEU A 16 -11.19 12.86 12.67
C LEU A 16 -12.56 12.27 12.32
N GLY A 17 -13.34 12.97 11.50
CA GLY A 17 -14.62 12.49 10.98
C GLY A 17 -14.46 11.21 10.16
N ALA A 18 -13.45 11.17 9.27
CA ALA A 18 -13.13 9.96 8.51
C ALA A 18 -12.72 8.80 9.42
N PHE A 19 -11.91 9.05 10.45
CA PHE A 19 -11.49 8.04 11.42
C PHE A 19 -12.67 7.45 12.21
N VAL A 20 -13.62 8.29 12.63
CA VAL A 20 -14.77 7.88 13.45
C VAL A 20 -15.87 7.23 12.62
N LEU A 21 -16.19 7.81 11.47
CA LEU A 21 -17.38 7.45 10.71
C LEU A 21 -17.09 6.40 9.65
N LEU A 22 -15.96 6.50 8.94
CA LEU A 22 -15.72 5.67 7.76
C LEU A 22 -15.00 4.35 8.11
N PRO A 23 -15.22 3.26 7.35
CA PRO A 23 -14.50 2.01 7.51
C PRO A 23 -12.99 2.18 7.30
N TRP A 24 -12.20 1.85 8.31
CA TRP A 24 -10.75 1.89 8.27
C TRP A 24 -10.18 0.81 7.37
N GLU A 25 -10.71 -0.41 7.48
CA GLU A 25 -10.32 -1.57 6.70
C GLU A 25 -11.35 -1.87 5.61
N ARG A 26 -10.89 -2.43 4.50
CA ARG A 26 -11.77 -2.88 3.43
C ARG A 26 -12.57 -4.12 3.87
N VAL A 27 -13.89 -4.02 3.83
CA VAL A 27 -14.81 -5.14 4.16
C VAL A 27 -15.11 -5.93 2.88
N GLY A 28 -14.42 -7.06 2.70
CA GLY A 28 -14.61 -7.95 1.56
C GLY A 28 -14.11 -7.38 0.23
N LYS A 29 -14.78 -7.72 -0.89
CA LYS A 29 -14.36 -7.32 -2.24
C LYS A 29 -14.88 -5.94 -2.67
N ALA A 30 -15.89 -5.37 -2.02
CA ALA A 30 -16.40 -4.06 -2.38
C ALA A 30 -15.64 -2.96 -1.64
N PHE A 31 -15.16 -1.94 -2.37
CA PHE A 31 -14.41 -0.83 -1.77
C PHE A 31 -15.29 0.10 -0.92
N LEU A 32 -16.56 0.26 -1.31
CA LEU A 32 -17.56 1.10 -0.64
C LEU A 32 -18.45 0.32 0.35
N ALA A 33 -18.06 -0.90 0.74
CA ALA A 33 -18.80 -1.64 1.74
C ALA A 33 -18.70 -0.95 3.10
N TRP A 34 -19.85 -0.57 3.65
CA TRP A 34 -19.94 0.09 4.94
C TRP A 34 -20.10 -0.92 6.07
N SER A 35 -19.29 -0.80 7.13
CA SER A 35 -19.49 -1.52 8.38
C SER A 35 -19.05 -0.68 9.57
N TRP A 36 -19.93 -0.57 10.56
CA TRP A 36 -19.64 0.14 11.82
C TRP A 36 -18.56 -0.54 12.65
N SER A 37 -18.44 -1.86 12.57
CA SER A 37 -17.40 -2.61 13.29
C SER A 37 -16.00 -2.46 12.69
N ALA A 38 -15.90 -1.90 11.48
CA ALA A 38 -14.65 -1.71 10.77
C ALA A 38 -14.14 -0.26 10.80
N THR A 39 -14.80 0.65 11.53
CA THR A 39 -14.34 2.05 11.64
C THR A 39 -13.07 2.15 12.48
N GLY A 40 -12.30 3.23 12.29
CA GLY A 40 -11.07 3.46 13.05
C GLY A 40 -11.34 3.52 14.56
N LEU A 41 -12.44 4.17 14.95
CA LEU A 41 -12.85 4.25 16.35
C LEU A 41 -13.24 2.88 16.94
N ALA A 42 -13.98 2.06 16.19
CA ALA A 42 -14.38 0.73 16.65
C ALA A 42 -13.19 -0.22 16.82
N LEU A 43 -12.18 -0.10 15.95
CA LEU A 43 -10.98 -0.92 15.98
C LEU A 43 -9.89 -0.41 16.94
N ALA A 44 -9.95 0.86 17.36
CA ALA A 44 -8.95 1.49 18.22
C ALA A 44 -8.63 0.72 19.51
N PRO A 45 -9.58 0.12 20.25
CA PRO A 45 -9.29 -0.64 21.47
C PRO A 45 -8.40 -1.86 21.22
N THR A 46 -8.46 -2.43 20.02
CA THR A 46 -7.72 -3.65 19.63
C THR A 46 -6.45 -3.36 18.84
N ALA A 47 -6.25 -2.12 18.38
CA ALA A 47 -5.14 -1.72 17.52
C ALA A 47 -4.54 -0.40 18.01
N TRP A 48 -3.49 -0.49 18.83
CA TRP A 48 -2.80 0.67 19.39
C TRP A 48 -2.37 1.73 18.34
N PRO A 49 -1.94 1.38 17.11
CA PRO A 49 -1.54 2.40 16.14
C PRO A 49 -2.73 3.27 15.70
N LEU A 50 -3.94 2.71 15.67
CA LEU A 50 -5.17 3.47 15.38
C LEU A 50 -5.47 4.51 16.45
N VAL A 51 -5.21 4.19 17.71
CA VAL A 51 -5.34 5.16 18.82
C VAL A 51 -4.43 6.36 18.55
N SER A 52 -3.17 6.12 18.15
CA SER A 52 -2.25 7.22 17.85
C SER A 52 -2.65 8.02 16.60
N ALA A 53 -3.20 7.39 15.57
CA ALA A 53 -3.74 8.09 14.40
C ALA A 53 -4.95 8.97 14.76
N GLY A 54 -5.91 8.45 15.54
CA GLY A 54 -7.07 9.19 16.01
C GLY A 54 -6.71 10.34 16.95
N LEU A 55 -5.80 10.09 17.90
CA LEU A 55 -5.26 11.13 18.78
C LEU A 55 -4.51 12.21 18.01
N ALA A 56 -3.73 11.84 16.99
CA ALA A 56 -3.03 12.81 16.16
C ALA A 56 -4.01 13.75 15.43
N ALA A 57 -5.10 13.21 14.89
CA ALA A 57 -6.14 14.02 14.25
C ALA A 57 -6.84 14.98 15.26
N ALA A 58 -7.17 14.49 16.46
CA ALA A 58 -7.77 15.30 17.51
C ALA A 58 -6.82 16.42 17.99
N LEU A 59 -5.55 16.09 18.26
CA LEU A 59 -4.52 17.04 18.67
C LEU A 59 -4.22 18.07 17.58
N ALA A 60 -4.21 17.68 16.30
CA ALA A 60 -4.08 18.63 15.19
C ALA A 60 -5.22 19.67 15.21
N GLY A 61 -6.44 19.26 15.54
CA GLY A 61 -7.57 20.17 15.75
C GLY A 61 -7.32 21.15 16.89
N VAL A 62 -6.87 20.66 18.05
CA VAL A 62 -6.51 21.50 19.20
C VAL A 62 -5.39 22.48 18.84
N ILE A 63 -4.37 22.05 18.11
CA ILE A 63 -3.27 22.91 17.63
C ILE A 63 -3.81 23.97 16.66
N GLY A 64 -4.74 23.62 15.76
CA GLY A 64 -5.38 24.58 14.86
C GLY A 64 -6.18 25.66 15.60
N VAL A 65 -6.90 25.29 16.66
CA VAL A 65 -7.73 26.22 17.44
C VAL A 65 -6.90 27.08 18.38
N CYS A 66 -6.01 26.45 19.15
CA CYS A 66 -5.30 27.07 20.28
C CYS A 66 -3.85 27.46 19.98
N GLY A 67 -3.28 27.01 18.86
CA GLY A 67 -1.88 27.21 18.51
C GLY A 67 -1.49 28.68 18.37
N ARG A 68 -0.36 29.04 19.01
CA ARG A 68 0.21 30.40 18.95
C ARG A 68 1.57 30.38 18.28
N GLY A 69 1.78 31.34 17.38
CA GLY A 69 3.01 31.51 16.61
C GLY A 69 3.16 30.49 15.46
N ALA A 70 3.41 30.98 14.25
CA ALA A 70 3.41 30.14 13.05
C ALA A 70 4.43 28.99 13.10
N ARG A 71 5.68 29.26 13.51
CA ARG A 71 6.73 28.22 13.56
C ARG A 71 6.50 27.15 14.62
N ARG A 72 6.10 27.54 15.85
CA ARG A 72 5.89 26.57 16.96
C ARG A 72 4.66 25.72 16.70
N ALA A 73 3.53 26.33 16.32
CA ALA A 73 2.32 25.60 15.95
C ALA A 73 2.55 24.70 14.74
N GLY A 74 3.27 25.18 13.72
CA GLY A 74 3.67 24.39 12.56
C GLY A 74 4.53 23.18 12.92
N GLY A 75 5.53 23.35 13.79
CA GLY A 75 6.37 22.26 14.25
C GLY A 75 5.61 21.21 15.06
N ALA A 76 4.72 21.64 15.95
CA ALA A 76 3.86 20.73 16.71
C ALA A 76 2.89 19.97 15.79
N LEU A 77 2.26 20.67 14.84
CA LEU A 77 1.36 20.06 13.86
C LEU A 77 2.10 19.04 13.00
N LEU A 78 3.31 19.38 12.55
CA LEU A 78 4.19 18.50 11.78
C LEU A 78 4.47 17.21 12.55
N ALA A 79 4.97 17.33 13.79
CA ALA A 79 5.34 16.18 14.60
C ALA A 79 4.15 15.26 14.89
N VAL A 80 3.03 15.83 15.35
CA VAL A 80 1.82 15.07 15.70
C VAL A 80 1.24 14.37 14.47
N SER A 81 1.09 15.09 13.35
CA SER A 81 0.49 14.53 12.14
C SER A 81 1.39 13.49 11.48
N LEU A 82 2.72 13.67 11.57
CA LEU A 82 3.68 12.69 11.06
C LEU A 82 3.63 11.39 11.86
N VAL A 83 3.59 11.47 13.20
CA VAL A 83 3.41 10.30 14.07
C VAL A 83 2.10 9.58 13.73
N GLY A 84 1.00 10.32 13.58
CA GLY A 84 -0.29 9.73 13.19
C GLY A 84 -0.24 9.05 11.81
N ALA A 85 0.39 9.67 10.82
CA ALA A 85 0.52 9.11 9.47
C ALA A 85 1.38 7.84 9.48
N LEU A 86 2.51 7.85 10.19
CA LEU A 86 3.37 6.68 10.35
C LEU A 86 2.66 5.55 11.08
N ALA A 87 1.87 5.85 12.11
CA ALA A 87 1.07 4.86 12.81
C ALA A 87 -0.01 4.24 11.93
N ALA A 88 -0.68 5.05 11.09
CA ALA A 88 -1.65 4.54 10.12
C ALA A 88 -1.00 3.59 9.10
N LEU A 89 0.18 3.95 8.57
CA LEU A 89 0.95 3.09 7.67
C LEU A 89 1.47 1.82 8.36
N TYR A 90 1.90 1.93 9.62
CA TYR A 90 2.32 0.79 10.42
C TYR A 90 1.16 -0.17 10.67
N GLN A 91 -0.03 0.34 10.98
CA GLN A 91 -1.24 -0.48 11.11
C GLN A 91 -1.53 -1.25 9.83
N LEU A 92 -1.43 -0.60 8.67
CA LEU A 92 -1.60 -1.25 7.37
C LEU A 92 -0.62 -2.42 7.21
N ALA A 93 0.66 -2.19 7.52
CA ALA A 93 1.71 -3.19 7.40
C ALA A 93 1.48 -4.40 8.34
N VAL A 94 1.04 -4.17 9.57
CA VAL A 94 0.83 -5.24 10.57
C VAL A 94 -0.49 -5.99 10.35
N ALA A 95 -1.57 -5.27 10.02
CA ALA A 95 -2.88 -5.89 9.81
C ALA A 95 -2.93 -6.73 8.53
N GLY A 96 -2.08 -6.41 7.54
CA GLY A 96 -2.06 -7.10 6.25
C GLY A 96 -3.35 -6.94 5.43
N ARG A 97 -4.20 -5.99 5.82
CA ARG A 97 -5.51 -5.71 5.19
C ARG A 97 -5.43 -4.40 4.44
N ALA A 98 -5.95 -4.36 3.22
CA ALA A 98 -5.99 -3.13 2.44
C ALA A 98 -6.79 -2.03 3.15
N PHE A 99 -6.36 -0.77 2.99
CA PHE A 99 -7.11 0.38 3.49
C PHE A 99 -8.53 0.41 2.91
N GLY A 100 -9.50 0.62 3.79
CA GLY A 100 -10.83 1.07 3.44
C GLY A 100 -10.84 2.58 3.14
N LEU A 101 -12.01 3.10 2.77
CA LEU A 101 -12.19 4.52 2.45
C LEU A 101 -11.78 5.42 3.62
N GLY A 102 -12.10 5.03 4.86
CA GLY A 102 -11.77 5.79 6.06
C GLY A 102 -10.28 5.83 6.35
N GLY A 103 -9.58 4.70 6.20
CA GLY A 103 -8.14 4.64 6.37
C GLY A 103 -7.41 5.51 5.34
N LEU A 104 -7.84 5.45 4.08
CA LEU A 104 -7.28 6.28 3.01
C LEU A 104 -7.55 7.77 3.22
N ALA A 105 -8.80 8.14 3.53
CA ALA A 105 -9.17 9.54 3.80
C ALA A 105 -8.44 10.09 5.04
N CYS A 106 -8.32 9.29 6.11
CA CYS A 106 -7.58 9.67 7.30
C CYS A 106 -6.09 9.85 7.03
N LEU A 107 -5.46 8.93 6.28
CA LEU A 107 -4.05 9.06 5.94
C LEU A 107 -3.80 10.30 5.08
N LEU A 108 -4.60 10.53 4.03
CA LEU A 108 -4.46 11.71 3.19
C LEU A 108 -4.68 13.00 3.99
N GLY A 109 -5.65 13.02 4.90
CA GLY A 109 -5.88 14.13 5.82
C GLY A 109 -4.67 14.41 6.73
N LEU A 110 -4.08 13.37 7.34
CA LEU A 110 -2.86 13.48 8.14
C LEU A 110 -1.68 13.98 7.31
N LEU A 111 -1.49 13.46 6.09
CA LEU A 111 -0.43 13.92 5.17
C LEU A 111 -0.62 15.38 4.75
N THR A 112 -1.87 15.84 4.58
CA THR A 112 -2.15 17.26 4.35
C THR A 112 -1.76 18.11 5.55
N LEU A 113 -2.06 17.65 6.78
CA LEU A 113 -1.67 18.34 8.01
C LEU A 113 -0.14 18.37 8.19
N VAL A 114 0.58 17.29 7.81
CA VAL A 114 2.06 17.28 7.71
C VAL A 114 2.52 18.35 6.71
N GLY A 115 1.93 18.42 5.52
CA GLY A 115 2.25 19.42 4.50
C GLY A 115 2.04 20.87 4.99
N ILE A 116 0.94 21.12 5.70
CA ILE A 116 0.68 22.41 6.36
C ILE A 116 1.75 22.70 7.41
N GLY A 117 2.12 21.72 8.24
CA GLY A 117 3.20 21.83 9.23
C GLY A 117 4.54 22.22 8.59
N LEU A 118 4.94 21.51 7.52
CA LEU A 118 6.16 21.79 6.74
C LEU A 118 6.18 23.21 6.16
N ALA A 119 5.05 23.68 5.64
CA ALA A 119 4.94 25.03 5.09
C ALA A 119 5.02 26.10 6.19
N GLN A 120 4.40 25.88 7.36
CA GLN A 120 4.43 26.82 8.48
C GLN A 120 5.81 26.92 9.15
N THR A 121 6.59 25.84 9.15
CA THR A 121 7.98 25.87 9.65
C THR A 121 8.97 26.41 8.63
N GLY A 122 8.59 26.50 7.35
CA GLY A 122 9.42 27.01 6.26
C GLY A 122 10.34 25.97 5.62
N PHE A 123 10.09 24.67 5.83
CA PHE A 123 10.86 23.61 5.18
C PHE A 123 10.55 23.49 3.68
N VAL A 124 9.34 23.87 3.24
CA VAL A 124 8.91 23.79 1.85
C VAL A 124 8.53 25.18 1.33
N ARG A 125 9.21 25.63 0.26
CA ARG A 125 8.98 26.95 -0.34
C ARG A 125 7.70 27.04 -1.19
N GLY A 126 7.17 25.92 -1.68
CA GLY A 126 5.96 25.85 -2.52
C GLY A 126 4.63 26.01 -1.76
N GLY A 127 4.66 26.26 -0.45
CA GLY A 127 3.46 26.36 0.37
C GLY A 127 2.83 25.01 0.73
N ALA A 128 1.72 25.06 1.47
CA ALA A 128 1.07 23.87 2.04
C ALA A 128 0.49 22.92 0.98
N PHE A 129 -0.04 23.47 -0.12
CA PHE A 129 -0.62 22.67 -1.21
C PHE A 129 0.42 21.81 -1.90
N VAL A 130 1.56 22.39 -2.30
CA VAL A 130 2.64 21.64 -2.97
C VAL A 130 3.22 20.58 -2.04
N ALA A 131 3.43 20.91 -0.76
CA ALA A 131 3.89 19.94 0.23
C ALA A 131 2.90 18.76 0.40
N ALA A 132 1.60 19.05 0.52
CA ALA A 132 0.56 18.04 0.63
C ALA A 132 0.48 17.16 -0.64
N ALA A 133 0.55 17.74 -1.84
CA ALA A 133 0.51 17.01 -3.10
C ALA A 133 1.69 16.02 -3.26
N ILE A 134 2.90 16.44 -2.89
CA ILE A 134 4.09 15.57 -2.87
C ILE A 134 3.87 14.42 -1.88
N LEU A 135 3.41 14.73 -0.66
CA LEU A 135 3.17 13.72 0.37
C LEU A 135 2.04 12.75 0.00
N TRP A 136 0.96 13.23 -0.61
CA TRP A 136 -0.12 12.40 -1.14
C TRP A 136 0.40 11.45 -2.19
N THR A 137 1.16 11.96 -3.17
CA THR A 137 1.75 11.13 -4.23
C THR A 137 2.65 10.05 -3.65
N ALA A 138 3.54 10.42 -2.72
CA ALA A 138 4.41 9.47 -2.02
C ALA A 138 3.61 8.43 -1.21
N GLY A 139 2.59 8.86 -0.46
CA GLY A 139 1.73 7.97 0.32
C GLY A 139 0.95 6.97 -0.55
N LEU A 140 0.41 7.44 -1.68
CA LEU A 140 -0.28 6.58 -2.64
C LEU A 140 0.68 5.57 -3.28
N ILE A 141 1.90 5.97 -3.63
CA ILE A 141 2.95 5.05 -4.10
C ILE A 141 3.23 3.98 -3.04
N VAL A 142 3.38 4.38 -1.76
CA VAL A 142 3.62 3.44 -0.66
C VAL A 142 2.48 2.41 -0.55
N ILE A 143 1.22 2.85 -0.58
CA ILE A 143 0.05 1.98 -0.37
C ILE A 143 -0.25 1.09 -1.59
N PHE A 144 -0.20 1.66 -2.79
CA PHE A 144 -0.70 0.97 -3.98
C PHE A 144 0.38 0.29 -4.79
N ILE A 145 1.64 0.68 -4.61
CA ILE A 145 2.77 0.10 -5.34
C ILE A 145 3.65 -0.69 -4.39
N LEU A 146 4.24 -0.03 -3.38
CA LEU A 146 5.23 -0.67 -2.53
C LEU A 146 4.61 -1.75 -1.62
N PHE A 147 3.46 -1.48 -0.99
CA PHE A 147 2.85 -2.43 -0.08
C PHE A 147 2.45 -3.77 -0.76
N PRO A 148 1.78 -3.80 -1.94
CA PRO A 148 1.51 -5.05 -2.64
C PRO A 148 2.78 -5.78 -3.06
N LEU A 149 3.80 -5.06 -3.56
CA LEU A 149 5.07 -5.65 -3.97
C LEU A 149 5.80 -6.28 -2.78
N LEU A 150 5.86 -5.59 -1.64
CA LEU A 150 6.49 -6.09 -0.42
C LEU A 150 5.71 -7.28 0.16
N SER A 151 4.37 -7.24 0.11
CA SER A 151 3.51 -8.35 0.55
C SER A 151 3.72 -9.59 -0.33
N MET A 152 3.81 -9.42 -1.65
CA MET A 152 4.13 -10.50 -2.59
C MET A 152 5.53 -11.07 -2.36
N LEU A 153 6.52 -10.20 -2.15
CA LEU A 153 7.90 -10.61 -1.84
C LEU A 153 7.94 -11.39 -0.53
N GLN A 154 7.30 -10.88 0.53
CA GLN A 154 7.20 -11.57 1.82
C GLN A 154 6.55 -12.94 1.68
N ALA A 155 5.44 -13.04 0.93
CA ALA A 155 4.76 -14.32 0.68
C ALA A 155 5.63 -15.31 -0.11
N SER A 156 6.55 -14.83 -0.96
CA SER A 156 7.46 -15.70 -1.72
C SER A 156 8.67 -16.21 -0.92
N VAL A 157 9.08 -15.50 0.14
CA VAL A 157 10.27 -15.83 0.93
C VAL A 157 9.90 -16.49 2.27
N ILE A 158 8.77 -16.10 2.87
CA ILE A 158 8.30 -16.64 4.15
C ILE A 158 7.23 -17.70 3.89
N ILE A 159 7.61 -18.97 4.06
CA ILE A 159 6.70 -20.11 3.91
C ILE A 159 6.48 -20.71 5.29
N GLN A 160 5.23 -20.74 5.77
CA GLN A 160 4.86 -21.26 7.10
C GLN A 160 5.64 -20.62 8.27
N GLY A 161 5.94 -19.32 8.18
CA GLY A 161 6.65 -18.57 9.24
C GLY A 161 8.16 -18.77 9.25
N HIS A 162 8.70 -19.59 8.35
CA HIS A 162 10.15 -19.75 8.18
C HIS A 162 10.64 -18.98 6.96
N LEU A 163 11.77 -18.29 7.12
CA LEU A 163 12.51 -17.68 6.02
C LEU A 163 13.11 -18.81 5.18
N THR A 164 12.54 -19.07 4.00
CA THR A 164 12.99 -20.16 3.13
C THR A 164 13.56 -19.56 1.84
N THR A 165 14.84 -19.81 1.57
CA THR A 165 15.42 -19.62 0.23
C THR A 165 15.11 -20.82 -0.68
N THR A 166 14.48 -21.85 -0.12
CA THR A 166 14.12 -23.09 -0.81
C THR A 166 13.13 -22.83 -1.94
N GLY A 167 12.17 -21.92 -1.78
CA GLY A 167 11.26 -21.50 -2.85
C GLY A 167 12.00 -20.89 -4.04
N LEU A 168 12.91 -19.94 -3.78
CA LEU A 168 13.75 -19.31 -4.79
C LEU A 168 14.66 -20.33 -5.48
N ARG A 169 15.34 -21.18 -4.71
CA ARG A 169 16.18 -22.27 -5.25
C ARG A 169 15.36 -23.19 -6.14
N ARG A 170 14.17 -23.61 -5.68
CA ARG A 170 13.27 -24.50 -6.42
C ARG A 170 12.75 -23.85 -7.70
N TYR A 171 12.47 -22.55 -7.69
CA TYR A 171 12.12 -21.78 -8.90
C TYR A 171 13.29 -21.69 -9.89
N LEU A 172 14.50 -21.40 -9.41
CA LEU A 172 15.70 -21.29 -10.25
C LEU A 172 16.21 -22.63 -10.78
N THR A 173 16.02 -23.74 -10.05
CA THR A 173 16.39 -25.09 -10.49
C THR A 173 15.27 -25.83 -11.21
N SER A 174 14.09 -25.21 -11.32
CA SER A 174 12.92 -25.81 -11.94
C SER A 174 12.98 -25.68 -13.46
N PRO A 175 12.96 -26.79 -14.23
CA PRO A 175 12.87 -26.76 -15.70
C PRO A 175 11.59 -26.06 -16.19
N ILE A 176 10.57 -25.90 -15.33
CA ILE A 176 9.30 -25.22 -15.64
C ILE A 176 9.48 -23.70 -15.85
N PHE A 177 10.58 -23.08 -15.38
CA PHE A 177 10.83 -21.67 -15.73
C PHE A 177 11.18 -21.48 -17.21
N LEU A 178 11.73 -22.53 -17.86
CA LEU A 178 11.97 -22.58 -19.31
C LEU A 178 10.77 -23.14 -20.09
N LEU A 179 9.78 -23.72 -19.40
CA LEU A 179 8.56 -24.29 -19.98
C LEU A 179 7.36 -23.65 -19.27
N LEU A 180 7.00 -22.42 -19.67
CA LEU A 180 5.82 -21.65 -19.23
C LEU A 180 4.57 -22.52 -19.06
N ARG A 181 4.42 -23.13 -17.88
CA ARG A 181 3.25 -23.91 -17.50
C ARG A 181 2.34 -22.97 -16.72
N HIS A 182 1.56 -22.17 -17.46
CA HIS A 182 0.55 -21.32 -16.85
C HIS A 182 -0.63 -22.19 -16.38
N PRO A 183 -1.06 -22.08 -15.10
CA PRO A 183 -2.20 -22.84 -14.58
C PRO A 183 -3.55 -22.45 -15.19
N GLU A 184 -3.60 -21.41 -16.04
CA GLU A 184 -4.81 -20.97 -16.76
C GLU A 184 -4.91 -21.51 -18.20
N LEU A 185 -3.93 -22.30 -18.66
CA LEU A 185 -4.02 -22.93 -19.97
C LEU A 185 -4.74 -24.30 -19.83
N PRO A 186 -5.93 -24.49 -20.42
CA PRO A 186 -6.72 -25.73 -20.29
C PRO A 186 -6.05 -26.95 -20.94
N THR A 187 -4.98 -26.76 -21.71
CA THR A 187 -4.28 -27.81 -22.45
C THR A 187 -2.80 -27.84 -22.07
N ASP A 188 -2.33 -29.01 -21.63
CA ASP A 188 -0.94 -29.29 -21.25
C ASP A 188 0.03 -28.98 -22.41
N PRO A 189 0.83 -27.90 -22.34
CA PRO A 189 1.75 -27.50 -23.41
C PRO A 189 2.83 -28.55 -23.69
N ILE A 190 3.16 -29.36 -22.67
CA ILE A 190 4.17 -30.42 -22.73
C ILE A 190 3.72 -31.56 -23.65
N ARG A 191 2.43 -31.91 -23.66
CA ARG A 191 1.90 -32.96 -24.55
C ARG A 191 1.97 -32.54 -26.02
N TRP A 192 1.68 -31.27 -26.30
CA TRP A 192 1.79 -30.70 -27.64
C TRP A 192 3.24 -30.52 -28.08
N GLY A 193 4.12 -30.06 -27.18
CA GLY A 193 5.55 -29.88 -27.48
C GLY A 193 6.25 -31.20 -27.81
N ILE A 194 5.95 -32.28 -27.06
CA ILE A 194 6.47 -33.62 -27.36
C ILE A 194 5.88 -34.17 -28.66
N GLY A 195 4.57 -33.97 -28.90
CA GLY A 195 3.90 -34.41 -30.12
C GLY A 195 4.43 -33.72 -31.38
N LEU A 196 4.57 -32.40 -31.36
CA LEU A 196 5.11 -31.62 -32.49
C LEU A 196 6.60 -31.90 -32.69
N GLY A 197 7.39 -31.98 -31.61
CA GLY A 197 8.81 -32.27 -31.69
C GLY A 197 9.10 -33.67 -32.29
N SER A 198 8.33 -34.68 -31.88
CA SER A 198 8.47 -36.04 -32.44
C SER A 198 8.00 -36.13 -33.89
N ALA A 199 6.92 -35.45 -34.27
CA ALA A 199 6.44 -35.40 -35.66
C ALA A 199 7.45 -34.72 -36.60
N VAL A 200 8.01 -33.57 -36.19
CA VAL A 200 9.04 -32.86 -36.97
C VAL A 200 10.32 -33.70 -37.06
N GLY A 201 10.76 -34.31 -35.95
CA GLY A 201 11.92 -35.20 -35.95
C GLY A 201 11.77 -36.39 -36.89
N ALA A 202 10.60 -37.03 -36.90
CA ALA A 202 10.29 -38.12 -37.81
C ALA A 202 10.29 -37.66 -39.28
N ALA A 203 9.68 -36.52 -39.58
CA ALA A 203 9.64 -35.96 -40.93
C ALA A 203 11.05 -35.64 -41.47
N VAL A 204 11.91 -35.03 -40.64
CA VAL A 204 13.31 -34.73 -40.99
C VAL A 204 14.09 -36.02 -41.24
N LEU A 205 13.96 -37.02 -40.36
CA LEU A 205 14.63 -38.31 -40.55
C LEU A 205 14.18 -39.02 -41.84
N THR A 206 12.89 -38.97 -42.18
CA THR A 206 12.40 -39.51 -43.45
C THR A 206 12.93 -38.75 -44.66
N ALA A 207 12.99 -37.42 -44.59
CA ALA A 207 13.52 -36.58 -45.67
C ALA A 207 15.03 -36.85 -45.91
N VAL A 208 15.81 -36.95 -44.83
CA VAL A 208 17.25 -37.28 -44.91
C VAL A 208 17.46 -38.69 -45.49
N ARG A 209 16.62 -39.66 -45.11
CA ARG A 209 16.72 -41.03 -45.61
C ARG A 209 16.40 -41.11 -47.11
N LEU A 210 15.40 -40.36 -47.57
CA LEU A 210 15.03 -40.28 -48.99
C LEU A 210 16.10 -39.54 -49.82
N ALA A 211 16.74 -38.51 -49.26
CA ALA A 211 17.81 -37.78 -49.93
C ALA A 211 19.10 -38.61 -50.12
N ARG A 212 19.36 -39.60 -49.23
CA ARG A 212 20.52 -40.50 -49.34
C ARG A 212 20.33 -41.66 -50.33
N GLN A 213 19.12 -41.90 -50.82
CA GLN A 213 18.82 -42.98 -51.77
C GLN A 213 18.81 -42.52 -53.23
N ARG A 214 19.01 -41.22 -53.48
CA ARG A 214 19.29 -40.65 -54.81
C ARG A 214 20.78 -40.46 -54.98
#